data_AF-A0A530BA05-F1
#
_entry.id   AF-A0A530BA05-F1
#
_cell.length_a   1.000
_cell.length_b   1.000
_cell.length_c   1.000
_cell.angle_alpha   90.00
_cell.angle_beta   90.00
_cell.angle_gamma   90.00
#
_symmetry.space_group_name_H-M   'P 1'
#
loop_
_entity.id
_entity.type
_entity.pdbx_description
1 polymer ?
#
loop_
_entity_poly.entity_id
_entity_poly.type
_entity_poly.pdbx_seq_one_letter_code
_entity_poly.pdbx_strand_id
1 'polypeptide(L)'
;MLSRLSIRDIVLIEKLDIDFLPGLSVLTGETGAGKSILLDALSLALGARGDASLVRHGAAQGQVIAVFDVPRNHPARALLAENDIEDDGDIILRRVQTGDGRTRVFVNDQPSSV
;
A
#
# COMPACT_ATOMS: atom_id res chain seq x y z
N MET A 1 -7.10 11.52 0.86
CA MET A 1 -5.84 11.66 1.61
C MET A 1 -5.43 10.28 2.09
N LEU A 2 -4.13 9.96 2.10
CA LEU A 2 -3.64 8.75 2.77
C LEU A 2 -3.97 8.85 4.27
N SER A 3 -4.79 7.94 4.79
CA SER A 3 -5.22 7.90 6.19
C SER A 3 -4.51 6.80 6.98
N ARG A 4 -4.13 5.70 6.33
CA ARG A 4 -3.39 4.60 6.96
C ARG A 4 -2.44 3.91 6.00
N LEU A 5 -1.28 3.49 6.51
CA LEU A 5 -0.34 2.58 5.85
C LEU A 5 -0.03 1.40 6.77
N SER A 6 -0.31 0.18 6.32
CA SER A 6 0.05 -1.06 7.01
C SER A 6 1.02 -1.85 6.14
N ILE A 7 2.15 -2.24 6.73
CA ILE A 7 3.21 -3.01 6.07
C ILE A 7 3.45 -4.30 6.85
N ARG A 8 3.57 -5.42 6.15
CA ARG A 8 3.90 -6.74 6.69
C ARG A 8 4.98 -7.40 5.84
N ASP A 9 6.04 -7.87 6.47
CA ASP A 9 7.11 -8.65 5.84
C ASP A 9 7.71 -8.02 4.56
N ILE A 10 8.03 -6.72 4.61
CA ILE A 10 8.69 -5.99 3.52
C ILE A 10 10.10 -5.58 3.93
N VAL A 11 11.12 -6.04 3.20
CA VAL A 11 12.55 -5.77 3.42
C VAL A 11 12.96 -6.02 4.88
N LEU A 12 13.09 -4.98 5.72
CA LEU A 12 13.44 -5.08 7.15
C LEU A 12 12.22 -4.99 8.07
N ILE A 13 11.04 -4.67 7.55
CA ILE A 13 9.81 -4.44 8.31
C ILE A 13 9.06 -5.77 8.44
N GLU A 14 9.01 -6.32 9.65
CA GLU A 14 8.09 -7.42 9.97
C GLU A 14 6.65 -6.91 10.08
N LYS A 15 6.46 -5.82 10.84
CA LYS A 15 5.16 -5.19 11.05
C LYS A 15 5.30 -3.69 11.25
N LEU A 16 4.53 -2.90 10.52
CA LEU A 16 4.38 -1.46 10.73
C LEU A 16 2.93 -1.04 10.46
N ASP A 17 2.37 -0.22 11.33
CA ASP A 17 1.05 0.40 11.17
C ASP A 17 1.20 1.89 11.46
N ILE A 18 0.81 2.74 10.51
CA ILE A 18 0.86 4.21 10.65
C ILE A 18 -0.50 4.77 10.29
N ASP A 19 -1.08 5.54 11.22
CA ASP A 19 -2.23 6.39 10.95
C ASP A 19 -1.74 7.82 10.66
N PHE A 20 -2.26 8.40 9.59
CA PHE A 20 -1.90 9.75 9.12
C PHE A 20 -2.98 10.75 9.50
N LEU A 21 -2.55 11.90 10.00
CA LEU A 21 -3.45 13.02 10.30
C LEU A 21 -3.57 13.96 9.10
N PRO A 22 -4.67 14.71 9.00
CA PRO A 22 -4.84 15.75 7.98
C PRO A 22 -3.71 16.78 7.97
N GLY A 23 -3.37 17.26 6.78
CA GLY A 23 -2.36 18.29 6.58
C GLY A 23 -1.00 17.72 6.19
N LEU A 24 0.03 18.02 6.99
CA LEU A 24 1.42 17.69 6.68
C LEU A 24 1.93 16.57 7.59
N SER A 25 2.39 15.47 6.98
CA SER A 25 3.15 14.43 7.65
C SER A 25 4.63 14.54 7.29
N VAL A 26 5.50 14.61 8.29
CA VAL A 26 6.96 14.73 8.10
C VAL A 26 7.64 13.46 8.62
N LEU A 27 8.35 12.77 7.73
CA LEU A 27 9.16 11.60 8.09
C LEU A 27 10.62 12.02 8.28
N THR A 28 11.11 11.96 9.50
CA THR A 28 12.50 12.28 9.85
C THR A 28 13.25 11.04 10.33
N GLY A 29 14.57 11.17 10.45
CA GLY A 29 15.46 10.10 10.92
C GLY A 29 16.84 10.19 10.28
N GLU A 30 17.78 9.41 10.77
CA GLU A 30 19.14 9.33 10.22
C GLU A 30 19.18 8.56 8.89
N THR A 31 20.35 8.53 8.26
CA THR A 31 20.62 7.63 7.12
C THR A 31 20.52 6.18 7.60
N GLY A 32 19.78 5.34 6.86
CA GLY A 32 19.57 3.95 7.24
C GLY A 32 18.42 3.71 8.21
N ALA A 33 17.72 4.74 8.69
CA ALA A 33 16.57 4.61 9.59
C ALA A 33 15.31 3.98 8.95
N GLY A 34 15.39 3.44 7.73
CA GLY A 34 14.26 2.77 7.06
C GLY A 34 13.28 3.69 6.34
N LYS A 35 13.55 5.00 6.22
CA LYS A 35 12.67 5.95 5.52
C LYS A 35 12.40 5.56 4.06
N SER A 36 13.43 5.15 3.32
CA SER A 36 13.27 4.72 1.91
C SER A 36 12.41 3.48 1.79
N ILE A 37 12.57 2.51 2.70
CA ILE A 37 11.76 1.27 2.72
C ILE A 37 10.27 1.60 2.86
N LEU A 38 9.93 2.60 3.68
CA LEU A 38 8.55 3.06 3.84
C LEU A 38 8.01 3.67 2.53
N LEU A 39 8.81 4.48 1.83
CA LEU A 39 8.44 5.06 0.54
C LEU A 39 8.33 4.00 -0.56
N ASP A 40 9.20 3.00 -0.56
CA ASP A 40 9.16 1.87 -1.50
C ASP A 40 7.89 1.04 -1.28
N ALA A 41 7.54 0.76 -0.02
CA ALA A 41 6.31 0.07 0.33
C ALA A 41 5.06 0.86 -0.11
N LEU A 42 5.02 2.17 0.14
CA LEU A 42 3.92 3.01 -0.35
C LEU A 42 3.85 3.02 -1.87
N SER A 43 4.99 3.14 -2.56
CA SER A 43 5.05 3.07 -4.03
C SER A 43 4.53 1.74 -4.56
N LEU A 44 4.87 0.63 -3.89
CA LEU A 44 4.36 -0.70 -4.22
C LEU A 44 2.83 -0.79 -4.10
N ALA A 45 2.24 -0.19 -3.06
CA ALA A 45 0.78 -0.11 -2.90
C ALA A 45 0.11 0.74 -3.99
N LEU A 46 0.80 1.77 -4.49
CA LEU A 46 0.35 2.66 -5.56
C LEU A 46 0.56 2.09 -6.98
N GLY A 47 0.98 0.83 -7.10
CA GLY A 47 1.12 0.15 -8.40
C GLY A 47 2.52 0.16 -8.99
N ALA A 48 3.54 0.62 -8.25
CA ALA A 48 4.93 0.43 -8.69
C ALA A 48 5.24 -1.07 -8.87
N ARG A 49 6.23 -1.34 -9.72
CA ARG A 49 6.66 -2.71 -9.99
C ARG A 49 7.23 -3.32 -8.71
N GLY A 50 6.65 -4.44 -8.30
CA GLY A 50 7.17 -5.25 -7.22
C GLY A 50 8.28 -6.18 -7.71
N ASP A 51 9.25 -6.41 -6.84
CA ASP A 51 10.32 -7.40 -7.03
C ASP A 51 10.30 -8.38 -5.84
N ALA A 52 10.71 -9.63 -6.06
CA ALA A 52 10.80 -10.64 -5.00
C ALA A 52 11.71 -10.20 -3.84
N SER A 53 12.74 -9.40 -4.12
CA SER A 53 13.65 -8.82 -3.13
C SER A 53 12.98 -7.88 -2.12
N LEU A 54 11.77 -7.40 -2.41
CA LEU A 54 10.98 -6.63 -1.45
C LEU A 54 10.41 -7.50 -0.33
N VAL A 55 10.26 -8.81 -0.55
CA VAL A 55 9.80 -9.73 0.49
C VAL A 55 10.91 -9.91 1.51
N ARG A 56 10.56 -9.72 2.80
CA ARG A 56 11.49 -9.90 3.90
C ARG A 56 12.11 -11.30 3.88
N HIS A 57 13.41 -11.37 4.13
CA HIS A 57 14.13 -12.65 4.16
C HIS A 57 13.49 -13.62 5.17
N GLY A 58 13.17 -14.84 4.72
CA GLY A 58 12.52 -15.87 5.52
C GLY A 58 10.98 -15.81 5.52
N ALA A 59 10.37 -14.78 4.95
CA ALA A 59 8.93 -14.71 4.73
C ALA A 59 8.54 -15.29 3.36
N ALA A 60 7.37 -15.92 3.29
CA ALA A 60 6.84 -16.45 2.02
C ALA A 60 6.29 -15.34 1.10
N GLN A 61 5.79 -14.25 1.70
CA GLN A 61 5.20 -13.12 1.02
C GLN A 61 5.29 -11.86 1.90
N GLY A 62 5.27 -10.70 1.26
CA GLY A 62 5.10 -9.39 1.89
C GLY A 62 3.79 -8.73 1.44
N GLN A 63 3.28 -7.81 2.26
CA GLN A 63 2.03 -7.11 2.01
C GLN A 63 2.14 -5.63 2.37
N VAL A 64 1.52 -4.80 1.55
CA VAL A 64 1.30 -3.38 1.86
C VAL A 64 -0.17 -3.05 1.64
N ILE A 65 -0.76 -2.33 2.59
CA ILE A 65 -2.12 -1.79 2.52
C ILE A 65 -2.03 -0.28 2.71
N ALA A 66 -2.52 0.48 1.73
CA ALA A 66 -2.68 1.92 1.80
C ALA A 66 -4.16 2.26 1.76
N VAL A 67 -4.63 3.01 2.75
CA VAL A 67 -6.02 3.44 2.88
C VAL A 67 -6.12 4.91 2.57
N PHE A 68 -7.05 5.27 1.69
CA PHE A 68 -7.30 6.63 1.27
C PHE A 68 -8.73 7.05 1.60
N ASP A 69 -8.85 8.03 2.48
CA ASP A 69 -10.11 8.75 2.71
C ASP A 69 -10.22 9.89 1.70
N VAL A 70 -11.07 9.73 0.69
CA VAL A 70 -11.31 10.76 -0.33
C VAL A 70 -12.77 11.20 -0.36
N PRO A 71 -13.04 12.51 -0.64
CA PRO A 71 -14.39 13.02 -0.79
C PRO A 71 -15.24 12.23 -1.79
N ARG A 72 -16.56 12.23 -1.62
CA ARG A 72 -17.51 11.53 -2.51
C ARG A 72 -17.48 11.99 -3.97
N ASN A 73 -17.03 13.22 -4.23
CA ASN A 73 -16.89 13.77 -5.58
C ASN A 73 -15.48 13.58 -6.18
N HIS A 74 -14.60 12.80 -5.53
CA HIS A 74 -13.25 12.57 -6.01
C HIS A 74 -13.27 11.68 -7.28
N PRO A 75 -12.49 11.99 -8.34
CA PRO A 75 -12.51 11.26 -9.61
C PRO A 75 -12.20 9.76 -9.48
N ALA A 76 -11.41 9.36 -8.48
CA ALA A 76 -11.14 7.94 -8.22
C ALA A 76 -12.42 7.12 -7.97
N ARG A 77 -13.49 7.72 -7.43
CA ARG A 77 -14.76 7.01 -7.19
C ARG A 77 -15.48 6.66 -8.48
N ALA A 78 -15.38 7.51 -9.50
CA ALA A 78 -15.88 7.18 -10.85
C ALA A 78 -15.11 5.99 -11.44
N LEU A 79 -13.79 5.93 -11.27
CA LEU A 79 -12.98 4.78 -11.70
C LEU A 79 -13.39 3.49 -10.99
N LEU A 80 -13.70 3.55 -9.69
CA LEU A 80 -14.20 2.37 -8.95
C LEU A 80 -15.54 1.90 -9.53
N ALA A 81 -16.48 2.81 -9.74
CA ALA A 81 -17.79 2.49 -10.32
C ALA A 81 -17.69 1.92 -11.75
N GLU A 82 -16.80 2.45 -12.59
CA GLU A 82 -16.53 1.94 -13.94
C GLU A 82 -15.98 0.51 -13.95
N ASN A 83 -15.40 0.05 -12.84
CA ASN A 83 -14.83 -1.28 -12.68
C ASN A 83 -15.69 -2.18 -11.77
N ASP A 84 -16.94 -1.80 -11.49
CA ASP A 84 -17.86 -2.52 -10.60
C ASP A 84 -17.30 -2.73 -9.17
N ILE A 85 -16.46 -1.81 -8.69
CA ILE A 85 -15.89 -1.83 -7.35
C ILE A 85 -16.71 -0.90 -6.44
N GLU A 86 -17.23 -1.44 -5.35
CA GLU A 86 -17.97 -0.67 -4.34
C GLU A 86 -17.07 0.36 -3.65
N ASP A 87 -17.59 1.56 -3.40
CA ASP A 87 -16.85 2.68 -2.79
C ASP A 87 -17.50 3.23 -1.51
N ASP A 88 -18.19 2.39 -0.73
CA ASP A 88 -19.00 2.76 0.45
C ASP A 88 -18.23 3.43 1.63
N GLY A 89 -16.92 3.62 1.51
CA GLY A 89 -16.10 4.29 2.50
C GLY A 89 -14.74 4.69 1.97
N ASP A 90 -13.71 4.21 2.65
CA ASP A 90 -12.32 4.41 2.26
C ASP A 90 -11.97 3.62 1.00
N ILE A 91 -11.01 4.13 0.24
CA ILE A 91 -10.39 3.41 -0.86
C ILE A 91 -9.18 2.65 -0.31
N ILE A 92 -9.23 1.33 -0.34
CA ILE A 92 -8.22 0.43 0.20
C ILE A 92 -7.44 -0.18 -0.97
N LEU A 93 -6.17 0.20 -1.10
CA LEU A 93 -5.24 -0.41 -2.03
C LEU A 93 -4.39 -1.43 -1.30
N ARG A 94 -4.47 -2.70 -1.71
CA ARG A 94 -3.72 -3.79 -1.08
C ARG A 94 -2.87 -4.52 -2.13
N ARG A 95 -1.57 -4.56 -1.87
CA ARG A 95 -0.58 -5.28 -2.69
C ARG A 95 0.00 -6.43 -1.89
N VAL A 96 0.08 -7.60 -2.51
CA VAL A 96 0.76 -8.79 -1.95
C VAL A 96 1.83 -9.24 -2.92
N GLN A 97 3.08 -9.26 -2.46
CA GLN A 97 4.24 -9.70 -3.24
C GLN A 97 4.73 -11.04 -2.67
N THR A 98 4.87 -12.05 -3.50
CA THR A 98 5.41 -13.35 -3.08
C THR A 98 6.91 -13.43 -3.35
N GLY A 99 7.62 -14.27 -2.58
CA GLY A 99 9.07 -14.44 -2.71
C GLY A 99 9.53 -15.06 -4.04
N ASP A 100 8.60 -15.57 -4.85
CA ASP A 100 8.84 -16.04 -6.21
C ASP A 100 8.58 -14.97 -7.29
N GLY A 101 8.30 -13.72 -6.89
CA GLY A 101 8.14 -12.58 -7.78
C GLY A 101 6.71 -12.35 -8.27
N ARG A 102 5.75 -13.23 -7.96
CA ARG A 102 4.33 -12.98 -8.32
C ARG A 102 3.75 -11.87 -7.45
N THR A 103 2.79 -11.15 -8.02
CA THR A 103 2.10 -10.07 -7.30
C THR A 103 0.59 -10.20 -7.45
N ARG A 104 -0.13 -9.85 -6.39
CA ARG A 104 -1.59 -9.74 -6.38
C ARG A 104 -1.97 -8.33 -5.96
N VAL A 105 -2.96 -7.76 -6.64
CA VAL A 105 -3.54 -6.44 -6.32
C VAL A 105 -4.96 -6.63 -5.88
N PHE A 106 -5.37 -5.82 -4.92
CA PHE A 106 -6.75 -5.71 -4.53
C PHE A 106 -7.11 -4.25 -4.34
N VAL A 107 -8.32 -3.90 -4.74
CA VAL A 107 -8.93 -2.60 -4.50
C VAL A 107 -10.26 -2.88 -3.80
N ASN A 108 -10.45 -2.36 -2.58
CA ASN A 108 -11.62 -2.64 -1.74
C ASN A 108 -11.93 -4.15 -1.65
N ASP A 109 -10.88 -4.93 -1.35
CA ASP A 109 -10.87 -6.40 -1.25
C ASP A 109 -11.24 -7.19 -2.51
N GLN A 110 -11.55 -6.52 -3.62
CA GLN A 110 -11.74 -7.15 -4.91
C GLN A 110 -10.40 -7.32 -5.64
N PRO A 111 -10.10 -8.50 -6.22
CA PRO A 111 -8.91 -8.69 -7.05
C PRO A 111 -8.88 -7.72 -8.23
N SER A 112 -7.72 -7.14 -8.50
CA SER A 112 -7.51 -6.19 -9.60
C SER A 112 -6.17 -6.43 -10.29
N SER A 113 -5.89 -5.67 -11.35
CA SER A 113 -4.63 -5.66 -12.10
C SER A 113 -3.99 -4.27 -12.08
N VAL A 114 -2.67 -4.22 -12.25
CA VAL A 114 -1.95 -2.98 -12.62
C VAL A 114 -1.84 -2.93 -14.14
#